data_AF-A0A066ZC59-F1
#
_entry.id   AF-A0A066ZC59-F1
#
_cell.length_a   1.000
_cell.length_b   1.000
_cell.length_c   1.000
_cell.angle_alpha   90.00
_cell.angle_beta   90.00
_cell.angle_gamma   90.00
#
_symmetry.space_group_name_H-M   'P 1'
#
loop_
_entity.id
_entity.type
_entity.pdbx_description
1 polymer ?
#
loop_
_entity_poly.entity_id
_entity_poly.type
_entity_poly.pdbx_seq_one_letter_code
_entity_poly.pdbx_strand_id
1 'polypeptide(L)'
;MVFGVACCFLGAVIGVGGFLDAAGVIGPGSPPLRSTALAVVLLVLIVGVTVTTWTALAIVWFNRPRFLVPPHLRDEPGTLSNRRRNPSARQDAGGAAADRTPLRGRPVAGSTTASRAAGSGDVNDRASGAGTLRVTRDPTPVRDKFRAYTLLVDDSPVATIRRGASVSVELAPGPHTVRLKIDWCASPEAVVTVAAGTEHRLECGPRTGAAGHASLITAERDTYLWLRPAGDQVPSGGSFER
;
A
#
# COMPACT_ATOMS: atom_id res chain seq x y z
N MET A 1 2.57 17.44 0.07
CA MET A 1 2.82 18.14 1.36
C MET A 1 4.31 18.39 1.58
N VAL A 2 5.18 17.36 1.62
CA VAL A 2 6.63 17.51 1.86
C VAL A 2 7.34 18.44 0.86
N PHE A 3 7.01 18.34 -0.43
CA PHE A 3 7.58 19.20 -1.48
C PHE A 3 7.21 20.68 -1.34
N GLY A 4 5.99 20.97 -0.87
CA GLY A 4 5.54 22.35 -0.65
C GLY A 4 6.26 22.99 0.53
N VAL A 5 6.50 22.23 1.59
CA VAL A 5 7.27 22.70 2.76
C VAL A 5 8.71 23.00 2.36
N ALA A 6 9.38 22.09 1.63
CA ALA A 6 10.74 22.31 1.16
C ALA A 6 10.87 23.55 0.25
N CYS A 7 9.93 23.78 -0.67
CA CYS A 7 9.94 24.97 -1.53
C CYS A 7 9.73 26.27 -0.76
N CYS A 8 8.82 26.31 0.21
CA CYS A 8 8.62 27.50 1.05
C CYS A 8 9.89 27.85 1.85
N PHE A 9 10.60 26.86 2.36
CA PHE A 9 11.84 27.09 3.10
C PHE A 9 13.01 27.51 2.21
N LEU A 10 13.16 26.93 1.02
CA LEU A 10 14.17 27.36 0.06
C LEU A 10 13.92 28.82 -0.38
N GLY A 11 12.66 29.18 -0.61
CA GLY A 11 12.27 30.56 -0.90
C GLY A 11 12.60 31.52 0.25
N ALA A 12 12.39 31.10 1.50
CA ALA A 12 12.75 31.91 2.67
C ALA A 12 14.27 32.12 2.78
N VAL A 13 15.09 31.09 2.54
CA VAL A 13 16.56 31.20 2.59
C VAL A 13 17.09 32.11 1.49
N ILE A 14 16.59 31.95 0.25
CA ILE A 14 16.97 32.80 -0.89
C ILE A 14 16.52 34.25 -0.66
N GLY A 15 15.30 34.44 -0.15
CA GLY A 15 14.75 35.76 0.16
C GLY A 15 15.54 36.49 1.25
N VAL A 16 15.95 35.78 2.31
CA VAL A 16 16.79 36.35 3.38
C VAL A 16 18.18 36.70 2.85
N GLY A 17 18.80 35.85 2.02
CA GLY A 17 20.08 36.15 1.38
C GLY A 17 20.03 37.41 0.51
N GLY A 18 19.02 37.52 -0.35
CA GLY A 18 18.83 38.70 -1.21
C GLY A 18 18.51 39.98 -0.43
N PHE A 19 17.74 39.88 0.67
CA PHE A 19 17.46 41.02 1.54
C PHE A 19 18.71 41.54 2.25
N LEU A 20 19.58 40.64 2.72
CA LEU A 20 20.82 41.02 3.41
C LEU A 20 21.87 41.64 2.47
N ASP A 21 21.91 41.18 1.22
CA ASP A 21 22.73 41.78 0.16
C ASP A 21 22.23 43.19 -0.20
N ALA A 22 20.92 43.34 -0.43
CA ALA A 22 20.30 44.64 -0.70
C ALA A 22 20.44 45.65 0.45
N ALA A 23 20.48 45.17 1.70
CA ALA A 23 20.71 46.00 2.88
C ALA A 23 22.19 46.41 3.08
N GLY A 24 23.10 46.00 2.19
CA GLY A 24 24.53 46.36 2.26
C GLY A 24 25.26 45.71 3.44
N VAL A 25 24.73 44.63 3.99
CA VAL A 25 25.32 43.94 5.16
C VAL A 25 26.52 43.09 4.74
N ILE A 26 26.57 42.66 3.48
CA ILE A 26 27.66 41.87 2.90
C ILE A 26 28.50 42.80 2.00
N GLY A 27 29.49 43.47 2.57
CA GLY A 27 30.40 44.35 1.82
C GLY A 27 31.83 44.32 2.38
N PRO A 28 32.86 44.56 1.53
CA PRO A 28 34.28 44.41 1.86
C PRO A 28 34.86 45.39 2.89
N GLY A 29 34.02 46.07 3.67
CA GLY A 29 34.43 46.99 4.75
C GLY A 29 33.57 46.89 6.01
N SER A 30 32.79 45.81 6.17
CA SER A 30 31.93 45.65 7.34
C SER A 30 32.73 45.33 8.62
N PRO A 31 32.39 45.94 9.77
CA PRO A 31 33.09 45.66 11.03
C PRO A 31 32.88 44.20 11.45
N PRO A 32 33.89 43.55 12.05
CA PRO A 32 33.91 42.09 12.29
C PRO A 32 32.71 41.59 13.09
N LEU A 33 32.21 42.40 14.04
CA LEU A 33 31.04 42.08 14.86
C LEU A 33 29.75 41.86 14.05
N ARG A 34 29.57 42.56 12.92
CA ARG A 34 28.38 42.40 12.06
C ARG A 34 28.43 41.10 11.26
N SER A 35 29.61 40.71 10.80
CA SER A 35 29.84 39.44 10.11
C SER A 35 29.58 38.25 11.04
N THR A 36 30.05 38.32 12.29
CA THR A 36 29.79 37.27 13.28
C THR A 36 28.30 37.13 13.61
N ALA A 37 27.59 38.25 13.77
CA ALA A 37 26.15 38.22 14.03
C ALA A 37 25.35 37.57 12.88
N LEU A 38 25.69 37.91 11.63
CA LEU A 38 25.06 37.33 10.45
C LEU A 38 25.34 35.82 10.36
N ALA A 39 26.59 35.40 10.58
CA ALA A 39 26.96 33.99 10.59
C ALA A 39 26.18 33.18 11.64
N VAL A 40 25.97 33.75 12.84
CA VAL A 40 25.17 33.12 13.89
C VAL A 40 23.70 32.99 13.46
N VAL A 41 23.10 34.03 12.89
CA VAL A 41 21.70 33.98 12.41
C VAL A 41 21.54 32.92 11.32
N LEU A 42 22.47 32.86 10.37
CA LEU A 42 22.44 31.88 9.28
C LEU A 42 22.59 30.44 9.82
N LEU A 43 23.49 30.23 10.79
CA LEU A 43 23.67 28.93 11.45
C LEU A 43 22.38 28.48 12.16
N VAL A 44 21.73 29.37 12.91
CA VAL A 44 20.47 29.07 13.60
C VAL A 44 19.38 28.68 12.61
N LEU A 45 19.27 29.39 11.47
CA LEU A 45 18.31 29.05 10.42
C LEU A 45 18.60 27.67 9.82
N ILE A 46 19.86 27.36 9.50
CA ILE A 46 20.25 26.06 8.95
C ILE A 46 19.92 24.93 9.92
N VAL A 47 20.26 25.09 11.20
CA VAL A 47 19.94 24.11 12.27
C VAL A 47 18.43 23.93 12.41
N GLY A 48 17.67 25.02 12.43
CA GLY A 48 16.20 24.97 12.49
C GLY A 48 15.59 24.21 11.31
N VAL A 49 16.07 24.47 10.09
CA VAL A 49 15.61 23.78 8.88
C VAL A 49 15.97 22.30 8.90
N THR A 50 17.20 21.95 9.31
CA THR A 50 17.62 20.54 9.39
C THR A 50 16.82 19.77 10.43
N VAL A 51 16.62 20.33 11.64
CA VAL A 51 15.80 19.70 12.69
C VAL A 51 14.35 19.55 12.24
N THR A 52 13.76 20.58 11.62
CA THR A 52 12.37 20.52 11.13
C THR A 52 12.20 19.48 10.03
N THR A 53 13.13 19.43 9.08
CA THR A 53 13.12 18.45 7.98
C THR A 53 13.32 17.04 8.49
N TRP A 54 14.25 16.84 9.43
CA TRP A 54 14.48 15.54 10.08
C TRP A 54 13.25 15.08 10.86
N THR A 55 12.61 15.99 11.59
CA THR A 55 11.37 15.71 12.32
C THR A 55 10.23 15.37 11.38
N ALA A 56 10.05 16.10 10.28
CA ALA A 56 9.04 15.79 9.28
C ALA A 56 9.29 14.44 8.60
N LEU A 57 10.56 14.11 8.31
CA LEU A 57 10.95 12.79 7.78
C LEU A 57 10.68 11.69 8.79
N ALA A 58 11.05 11.91 10.07
CA ALA A 58 10.78 10.99 11.15
C ALA A 58 9.27 10.79 11.32
N ILE A 59 8.47 11.86 11.26
CA ILE A 59 7.02 11.75 11.23
C ILE A 59 6.63 10.91 10.02
N VAL A 60 6.95 11.25 8.78
CA VAL A 60 6.51 10.46 7.60
C VAL A 60 6.93 8.98 7.68
N TRP A 61 8.14 8.68 8.17
CA TRP A 61 8.64 7.31 8.32
C TRP A 61 8.04 6.57 9.53
N PHE A 62 7.80 7.28 10.62
CA PHE A 62 7.34 6.72 11.89
C PHE A 62 5.87 7.07 12.20
N ASN A 63 5.10 7.71 11.30
CA ASN A 63 3.70 8.18 11.52
C ASN A 63 2.68 7.04 11.52
N ARG A 64 3.09 5.88 11.98
CA ARG A 64 2.24 5.04 12.81
C ARG A 64 2.99 4.74 14.10
N PRO A 65 3.17 5.74 14.99
CA PRO A 65 3.69 5.45 16.30
C PRO A 65 2.59 4.64 16.97
N ARG A 66 2.89 3.38 17.27
CA ARG A 66 1.93 2.41 17.83
C ARG A 66 1.26 2.93 19.10
N PHE A 67 1.83 3.93 19.74
CA PHE A 67 1.33 4.58 20.95
C PHE A 67 0.24 5.63 20.70
N LEU A 68 0.15 6.25 19.52
CA LEU A 68 -0.83 7.32 19.24
C LEU A 68 -2.16 6.79 18.69
N VAL A 69 -2.16 5.53 18.22
CA VAL A 69 -3.36 4.82 17.77
C VAL A 69 -3.81 3.90 18.90
N PRO A 70 -5.02 4.11 19.46
CA PRO A 70 -5.61 3.22 20.46
C PRO A 70 -5.51 1.75 20.03
N PRO A 71 -5.26 0.80 20.94
CA PRO A 71 -4.97 -0.59 20.59
C PRO A 71 -5.98 -1.25 19.64
N HIS A 72 -7.25 -0.87 19.73
CA HIS A 72 -8.36 -1.40 18.92
C HIS A 72 -8.48 -0.76 17.52
N LEU A 73 -7.80 0.36 17.25
CA LEU A 73 -7.79 1.04 15.95
C LEU A 73 -6.49 0.79 15.15
N ARG A 74 -5.56 -0.01 15.70
CA ARG A 74 -4.26 -0.27 15.07
C ARG A 74 -4.39 -1.04 13.75
N ASP A 75 -5.40 -1.91 13.67
CA ASP A 75 -5.66 -2.77 12.52
C ASP A 75 -6.67 -2.16 11.55
N GLU A 76 -7.27 -1.02 11.90
CA GLU A 76 -8.19 -0.35 10.98
C GLU A 76 -7.42 0.25 9.79
N PRO A 77 -7.83 -0.09 8.56
CA PRO A 77 -7.34 0.58 7.37
C PRO A 77 -7.77 2.05 7.45
N GLY A 78 -6.83 2.95 7.72
CA GLY A 78 -7.10 4.39 7.87
C GLY A 78 -7.96 4.96 6.73
N THR A 79 -8.60 6.09 6.96
CA THR A 79 -9.63 6.71 6.10
C THR A 79 -9.29 6.82 4.60
N LEU A 80 -8.01 6.77 4.21
CA LEU A 80 -7.59 6.72 2.80
C LEU A 80 -7.83 5.36 2.11
N SER A 81 -7.82 4.24 2.85
CA SER A 81 -8.07 2.89 2.28
C SER A 81 -9.54 2.69 1.90
N ASN A 82 -10.46 3.33 2.64
CA ASN A 82 -11.89 3.14 2.42
C ASN A 82 -12.37 3.79 1.09
N ARG A 83 -11.58 4.71 0.51
CA ARG A 83 -11.90 5.34 -0.77
C ARG A 83 -11.70 4.43 -1.99
N ARG A 84 -11.00 3.30 -1.85
CA ARG A 84 -10.70 2.38 -2.96
C ARG A 84 -11.47 1.06 -2.95
N ARG A 85 -12.23 0.77 -1.89
CA ARG A 85 -12.99 -0.48 -1.76
C ARG A 85 -14.19 -0.62 -2.69
N ASN A 86 -14.50 0.36 -3.55
CA ASN A 86 -15.68 0.24 -4.41
C ASN A 86 -15.53 0.95 -5.78
N PRO A 87 -14.70 0.45 -6.71
CA PRO A 87 -14.78 0.84 -8.11
C PRO A 87 -16.12 0.40 -8.74
N SER A 88 -16.68 -0.71 -8.26
CA SER A 88 -17.92 -1.34 -8.74
C SER A 88 -19.18 -0.53 -8.40
N ALA A 89 -19.26 0.10 -7.22
CA ALA A 89 -20.41 0.96 -6.88
C ALA A 89 -20.54 2.21 -7.78
N ARG A 90 -19.51 2.58 -8.54
CA ARG A 90 -19.59 3.68 -9.52
C ARG A 90 -20.14 3.24 -10.88
N GLN A 91 -20.09 1.94 -11.18
CA GLN A 91 -20.64 1.40 -12.43
C GLN A 91 -22.15 1.21 -12.36
N ASP A 92 -22.71 0.97 -11.16
CA ASP A 92 -24.15 0.81 -10.97
C ASP A 92 -24.92 2.14 -10.85
N ALA A 93 -24.25 3.22 -10.41
CA ALA A 93 -24.87 4.54 -10.25
C ALA A 93 -25.10 5.29 -11.59
N GLY A 94 -24.55 4.78 -12.71
CA GLY A 94 -24.70 5.38 -14.04
C GLY A 94 -25.83 4.80 -14.91
N GLY A 95 -26.50 3.72 -14.48
CA GLY A 95 -27.47 2.99 -15.31
C GLY A 95 -28.95 3.17 -14.94
N ALA A 96 -29.27 3.70 -13.76
CA ALA A 96 -30.64 3.66 -13.22
C ALA A 96 -31.49 4.91 -13.52
N ALA A 97 -31.47 5.40 -14.77
CA ALA A 97 -32.25 6.58 -15.19
C ALA A 97 -33.37 6.29 -16.21
N ALA A 98 -33.65 5.02 -16.55
CA ALA A 98 -34.67 4.72 -17.56
C ALA A 98 -35.42 3.41 -17.28
N ASP A 99 -36.24 3.37 -16.22
CA ASP A 99 -37.52 2.66 -16.31
C ASP A 99 -38.47 3.12 -15.19
N ARG A 100 -39.44 3.97 -15.55
CA ARG A 100 -40.59 4.28 -14.70
C ARG A 100 -41.79 3.60 -15.32
N THR A 101 -42.16 2.44 -14.80
CA THR A 101 -43.44 1.78 -15.11
C THR A 101 -44.27 1.67 -13.81
N PRO A 102 -45.58 1.99 -13.84
CA PRO A 102 -46.34 2.32 -12.64
C PRO A 102 -46.85 1.10 -11.87
N LEU A 103 -46.89 1.27 -10.55
CA LEU A 103 -47.51 0.39 -9.56
C LEU A 103 -48.98 0.10 -9.90
N ARG A 104 -49.32 -1.19 -10.05
CA ARG A 104 -50.67 -1.73 -9.95
C ARG A 104 -50.63 -2.91 -8.97
N GLY A 105 -51.52 -2.89 -7.99
CA GLY A 105 -51.34 -3.58 -6.72
C GLY A 105 -51.96 -4.98 -6.57
N ARG A 106 -52.13 -5.31 -5.28
CA ARG A 106 -53.01 -6.33 -4.67
C ARG A 106 -52.44 -7.78 -4.61
N PRO A 107 -52.95 -8.68 -3.73
CA PRO A 107 -53.23 -8.64 -2.28
C PRO A 107 -52.48 -9.74 -1.48
N VAL A 108 -52.65 -9.64 -0.15
CA VAL A 108 -52.29 -10.54 0.95
C VAL A 108 -53.07 -11.87 0.97
N ALA A 109 -52.39 -12.99 1.24
CA ALA A 109 -52.80 -14.20 2.01
C ALA A 109 -51.73 -15.29 1.72
N GLY A 110 -51.02 -15.95 2.65
CA GLY A 110 -51.44 -16.59 3.89
C GLY A 110 -51.25 -18.11 3.71
N SER A 111 -50.31 -18.75 4.42
CA SER A 111 -50.37 -20.16 4.91
C SER A 111 -49.00 -20.71 5.35
N THR A 112 -48.83 -20.73 6.67
CA THR A 112 -48.49 -21.84 7.56
C THR A 112 -47.89 -23.17 7.04
N THR A 113 -46.86 -23.60 7.78
CA THR A 113 -46.53 -24.98 8.27
C THR A 113 -45.90 -26.07 7.38
N ALA A 114 -44.86 -26.66 7.99
CA ALA A 114 -44.39 -28.06 7.98
C ALA A 114 -42.96 -28.22 7.42
N SER A 115 -41.92 -28.45 8.25
CA SER A 115 -41.63 -29.66 9.03
C SER A 115 -41.50 -30.94 8.18
N ARG A 116 -40.29 -31.20 7.65
CA ARG A 116 -39.70 -32.55 7.47
C ARG A 116 -38.25 -32.40 6.99
N ALA A 117 -37.26 -32.60 7.85
CA ALA A 117 -36.58 -33.86 8.17
C ALA A 117 -35.38 -34.17 7.26
N ALA A 118 -34.30 -34.56 7.94
CA ALA A 118 -33.26 -35.48 7.48
C ALA A 118 -32.45 -35.06 6.24
N GLY A 119 -31.34 -34.39 6.52
CA GLY A 119 -30.26 -34.16 5.56
C GLY A 119 -28.98 -33.72 6.26
N SER A 120 -28.65 -34.33 7.41
CA SER A 120 -27.31 -34.24 8.01
C SER A 120 -26.35 -35.09 7.18
N GLY A 121 -26.16 -34.69 5.93
CA GLY A 121 -25.13 -35.23 5.04
C GLY A 121 -23.85 -34.46 5.29
N ASP A 122 -22.86 -35.16 5.83
CA ASP A 122 -21.44 -34.84 5.70
C ASP A 122 -21.11 -34.52 4.23
N VAL A 123 -21.16 -33.24 3.89
CA VAL A 123 -20.60 -32.71 2.62
C VAL A 123 -19.23 -32.08 2.90
N ASN A 124 -18.77 -32.05 4.16
CA ASN A 124 -17.50 -31.42 4.54
C ASN A 124 -16.25 -32.28 4.31
N ASP A 125 -16.36 -33.56 3.95
CA ASP A 125 -15.19 -34.45 3.84
C ASP A 125 -14.54 -34.54 2.44
N ARG A 126 -15.03 -33.79 1.44
CA ARG A 126 -14.47 -33.84 0.07
C ARG A 126 -13.61 -32.62 -0.33
N ALA A 127 -13.44 -31.65 0.56
CA ALA A 127 -12.60 -30.46 0.32
C ALA A 127 -11.32 -30.43 1.19
N SER A 128 -10.97 -31.52 1.88
CA SER A 128 -9.81 -31.61 2.79
C SER A 128 -8.45 -31.70 2.09
N GLY A 129 -8.38 -31.48 0.77
CA GLY A 129 -7.09 -31.25 0.12
C GLY A 129 -6.78 -29.77 0.14
N ALA A 130 -6.20 -29.24 1.22
CA ALA A 130 -5.65 -27.89 1.17
C ALA A 130 -4.59 -27.82 0.04
N GLY A 131 -4.61 -26.73 -0.72
CA GLY A 131 -3.51 -26.42 -1.62
C GLY A 131 -2.47 -25.57 -0.91
N THR A 132 -1.24 -25.54 -1.41
CA THR A 132 -0.14 -24.76 -0.81
C THR A 132 0.22 -23.58 -1.70
N LEU A 133 0.20 -22.36 -1.16
CA LEU A 133 0.76 -21.18 -1.81
C LEU A 133 2.15 -20.90 -1.25
N ARG A 134 3.18 -21.03 -2.09
CA ARG A 134 4.57 -20.70 -1.75
C ARG A 134 4.98 -19.39 -2.40
N VAL A 135 5.36 -18.41 -1.58
CA VAL A 135 5.82 -17.09 -2.05
C VAL A 135 7.28 -16.91 -1.69
N THR A 136 8.12 -16.63 -2.68
CA THR A 136 9.57 -16.43 -2.52
C THR A 136 9.96 -14.99 -2.83
N ARG A 137 10.73 -14.38 -1.93
CA ARG A 137 11.26 -13.03 -2.16
C ARG A 137 12.62 -13.06 -2.82
N ASP A 138 12.75 -12.35 -3.95
CA ASP A 138 14.00 -12.17 -4.67
C ASP A 138 15.09 -11.59 -3.72
N PRO A 139 16.24 -12.27 -3.57
CA PRO A 139 17.35 -11.77 -2.75
C PRO A 139 18.12 -10.63 -3.43
N THR A 140 18.04 -10.47 -4.75
CA THR A 140 18.93 -9.62 -5.54
C THR A 140 18.86 -8.13 -5.19
N PRO A 141 17.68 -7.49 -5.10
CA PRO A 141 17.63 -6.06 -4.80
C PRO A 141 18.04 -5.77 -3.35
N VAL A 142 18.97 -4.82 -3.19
CA VAL A 142 19.38 -4.27 -1.87
C VAL A 142 18.29 -3.35 -1.30
N ARG A 143 17.37 -2.86 -2.15
CA ARG A 143 16.21 -2.09 -1.71
C ARG A 143 15.36 -2.95 -0.77
N ASP A 144 14.95 -2.37 0.35
CA ASP A 144 14.20 -3.05 1.42
C ASP A 144 14.97 -4.18 2.14
N LYS A 145 16.31 -4.18 2.10
CA LYS A 145 17.17 -5.22 2.73
C LYS A 145 16.78 -5.56 4.17
N PHE A 146 16.45 -4.55 4.97
CA PHE A 146 16.11 -4.72 6.39
C PHE A 146 14.61 -4.81 6.66
N ARG A 147 13.77 -4.74 5.63
CA ARG A 147 12.32 -4.69 5.76
C ARG A 147 11.72 -6.02 5.36
N ALA A 148 10.67 -6.43 6.04
CA ALA A 148 9.92 -7.63 5.71
C ALA A 148 8.63 -7.27 4.98
N TYR A 149 8.18 -8.12 4.06
CA TYR A 149 6.91 -7.94 3.35
C TYR A 149 5.83 -8.74 4.06
N THR A 150 4.66 -8.16 4.25
CA THR A 150 3.47 -8.87 4.73
C THR A 150 2.75 -9.47 3.53
N LEU A 151 2.48 -10.77 3.57
CA LEU A 151 1.62 -11.48 2.64
C LEU A 151 0.18 -11.41 3.13
N LEU A 152 -0.70 -10.91 2.28
CA LEU A 152 -2.13 -10.86 2.49
C LEU A 152 -2.81 -11.83 1.53
N VAL A 153 -3.75 -12.62 2.06
CA VAL A 153 -4.65 -13.47 1.28
C VAL A 153 -6.06 -13.07 1.67
N ASP A 154 -6.87 -12.71 0.67
CA ASP A 154 -8.24 -12.23 0.84
C ASP A 154 -8.32 -11.08 1.87
N ASP A 155 -7.42 -10.10 1.71
CA ASP A 155 -7.19 -8.96 2.61
C ASP A 155 -6.71 -9.29 4.04
N SER A 156 -6.52 -10.56 4.38
CA SER A 156 -6.07 -10.99 5.70
C SER A 156 -4.55 -11.24 5.74
N PRO A 157 -3.79 -10.66 6.69
CA PRO A 157 -2.36 -10.89 6.80
C PRO A 157 -2.08 -12.31 7.29
N VAL A 158 -1.45 -13.13 6.45
CA VAL A 158 -1.18 -14.55 6.74
C VAL A 158 0.27 -14.84 7.09
N ALA A 159 1.21 -14.05 6.56
CA ALA A 159 2.63 -14.32 6.74
C ALA A 159 3.52 -13.09 6.55
N THR A 160 4.77 -13.20 6.97
CA THR A 160 5.81 -12.19 6.77
C THR A 160 7.03 -12.79 6.08
N ILE A 161 7.54 -12.13 5.04
CA ILE A 161 8.60 -12.64 4.15
C ILE A 161 9.82 -11.71 4.24
N ARG A 162 10.94 -12.25 4.75
CA ARG A 162 12.24 -11.56 4.77
C ARG A 162 12.96 -11.71 3.43
N ARG A 163 14.01 -10.92 3.23
CA ARG A 163 14.83 -10.97 2.00
C ARG A 163 15.40 -12.38 1.78
N GLY A 164 15.23 -12.91 0.58
CA GLY A 164 15.68 -14.26 0.21
C GLY A 164 14.91 -15.39 0.89
N ALA A 165 13.88 -15.09 1.69
CA ALA A 165 13.07 -16.10 2.34
C ALA A 165 11.89 -16.52 1.45
N SER A 166 11.40 -17.73 1.71
CA SER A 166 10.14 -18.23 1.18
C SER A 166 9.19 -18.50 2.34
N VAL A 167 7.89 -18.32 2.11
CA VAL A 167 6.85 -18.77 3.02
C VAL A 167 5.83 -19.62 2.28
N SER A 168 5.28 -20.62 2.96
CA SER A 168 4.22 -21.48 2.46
C SER A 168 2.98 -21.29 3.33
N VAL A 169 1.82 -21.16 2.70
CA VAL A 169 0.53 -21.00 3.37
C VAL A 169 -0.43 -22.03 2.78
N GLU A 170 -1.12 -22.77 3.64
CA GLU A 170 -2.19 -23.67 3.22
C GLU A 170 -3.46 -22.86 2.98
N LEU A 171 -4.07 -23.07 1.81
CA LEU A 171 -5.29 -22.39 1.37
C LEU A 171 -6.33 -23.42 0.98
N ALA A 172 -7.59 -23.05 1.19
CA ALA A 172 -8.70 -23.84 0.68
C ALA A 172 -8.63 -23.92 -0.85
N PRO A 173 -9.15 -24.99 -1.47
CA PRO A 173 -9.31 -25.00 -2.92
C PRO A 173 -10.26 -23.88 -3.37
N GLY A 174 -9.85 -23.09 -4.36
CA GLY A 174 -10.65 -21.99 -4.88
C GLY A 174 -9.83 -20.77 -5.32
N PRO A 175 -10.52 -19.73 -5.84
CA PRO A 175 -9.90 -18.45 -6.15
C PRO A 175 -9.57 -17.68 -4.87
N HIS A 176 -8.33 -17.20 -4.78
CA HIS A 176 -7.84 -16.35 -3.70
C HIS A 176 -7.21 -15.08 -4.26
N THR A 177 -7.43 -13.95 -3.59
CA THR A 177 -6.74 -12.69 -3.92
C THR A 177 -5.49 -12.56 -3.05
N VAL A 178 -4.33 -12.49 -3.67
CA VAL A 178 -3.03 -12.40 -3.01
C VAL A 178 -2.43 -11.02 -3.22
N ARG A 179 -1.90 -10.44 -2.14
CA ARG A 179 -1.25 -9.12 -2.17
C ARG A 179 -0.07 -9.06 -1.22
N LEU A 180 0.94 -8.27 -1.57
CA LEU A 180 2.06 -7.97 -0.69
C LEU A 180 1.99 -6.53 -0.20
N LYS A 181 2.44 -6.33 1.04
CA LYS A 181 2.49 -5.00 1.67
C LYS A 181 3.80 -4.76 2.40
N ILE A 182 4.25 -3.51 2.35
CA ILE A 182 5.36 -2.98 3.13
C ILE A 182 5.03 -1.55 3.54
N ASP A 183 4.92 -1.29 4.84
CA ASP A 183 4.45 -0.02 5.40
C ASP A 183 3.17 0.50 4.70
N TRP A 184 3.28 1.64 3.99
CA TRP A 184 2.20 2.29 3.24
C TRP A 184 2.20 1.95 1.74
N CYS A 185 3.07 1.04 1.30
CA CYS A 185 3.19 0.57 -0.07
C CYS A 185 2.69 -0.88 -0.20
N ALA A 186 2.28 -1.27 -1.40
CA ALA A 186 1.77 -2.58 -1.70
C ALA A 186 2.13 -3.03 -3.13
N SER A 187 1.88 -4.30 -3.43
CA SER A 187 1.80 -4.81 -4.79
C SER A 187 0.39 -4.61 -5.36
N PRO A 188 0.24 -4.76 -6.70
CA PRO A 188 -1.04 -5.08 -7.30
C PRO A 188 -1.60 -6.38 -6.71
N GLU A 189 -2.92 -6.51 -6.77
CA GLU A 189 -3.64 -7.74 -6.41
C GLU A 189 -3.46 -8.78 -7.51
N ALA A 190 -3.16 -10.02 -7.12
CA ALA A 190 -3.04 -11.15 -8.01
C ALA A 190 -4.08 -12.20 -7.61
N VAL A 191 -4.91 -12.63 -8.55
CA VAL A 191 -5.87 -13.72 -8.32
C VAL A 191 -5.19 -15.04 -8.64
N VAL A 192 -5.22 -15.98 -7.68
CA VAL A 192 -4.65 -17.32 -7.82
C VAL A 192 -5.75 -18.33 -7.54
N THR A 193 -5.99 -19.25 -8.49
CA THR A 193 -6.90 -20.39 -8.27
C THR A 193 -6.10 -21.54 -7.73
N VAL A 194 -6.29 -21.86 -6.45
CA VAL A 194 -5.61 -22.95 -5.76
C VAL A 194 -6.41 -24.24 -5.95
N ALA A 195 -5.77 -25.28 -6.47
CA ALA A 195 -6.37 -26.61 -6.52
C ALA A 195 -5.97 -27.44 -5.30
N ALA A 196 -6.77 -28.45 -4.98
CA ALA A 196 -6.52 -29.33 -3.85
C ALA A 196 -5.22 -30.11 -4.02
N GLY A 197 -4.34 -30.06 -3.01
CA GLY A 197 -3.06 -30.78 -3.03
C GLY A 197 -2.03 -30.25 -4.03
N THR A 198 -2.28 -29.12 -4.71
CA THR A 198 -1.31 -28.50 -5.62
C THR A 198 -0.50 -27.40 -4.93
N GLU A 199 0.74 -27.21 -5.39
CA GLU A 199 1.59 -26.11 -4.96
C GLU A 199 1.57 -24.97 -6.00
N HIS A 200 1.12 -23.79 -5.61
CA HIS A 200 1.22 -22.57 -6.40
C HIS A 200 2.42 -21.75 -5.96
N ARG A 201 3.30 -21.38 -6.90
CA ARG A 201 4.56 -20.68 -6.63
C ARG A 201 4.52 -19.28 -7.18
N LEU A 202 4.71 -18.30 -6.29
CA LEU A 202 4.85 -16.90 -6.65
C LEU A 202 6.24 -16.39 -6.26
N GLU A 203 6.71 -15.42 -7.03
CA GLU A 203 7.89 -14.62 -6.72
C GLU A 203 7.50 -13.19 -6.43
N CYS A 204 8.29 -12.55 -5.58
CA CYS A 204 8.09 -11.15 -5.27
C CYS A 204 9.37 -10.35 -5.07
N GLY A 205 9.23 -9.03 -5.23
CA GLY A 205 10.32 -8.11 -5.02
C GLY A 205 9.90 -6.64 -5.15
N PRO A 206 10.83 -5.73 -4.86
CA PRO A 206 10.64 -4.30 -5.11
C PRO A 206 10.69 -4.00 -6.62
N ARG A 207 9.79 -3.15 -7.12
CA ARG A 207 9.84 -2.63 -8.50
C ARG A 207 11.02 -1.68 -8.68
N THR A 208 12.05 -2.10 -9.41
CA THR A 208 13.15 -1.22 -9.83
C THR A 208 12.76 -0.50 -11.12
N GLY A 209 12.40 0.79 -11.01
CA GLY A 209 12.11 1.65 -12.16
C GLY A 209 13.20 2.70 -12.39
N ALA A 210 13.29 3.22 -13.62
CA ALA A 210 14.21 4.31 -14.00
C ALA A 210 13.79 5.68 -13.41
N ALA A 211 12.52 5.85 -13.04
CA ALA A 211 12.04 7.03 -12.35
C ALA A 211 12.55 7.03 -10.90
N GLY A 212 13.26 8.08 -10.51
CA GLY A 212 13.94 8.19 -9.22
C GLY A 212 13.09 7.84 -7.99
N HIS A 213 13.78 7.41 -6.93
CA HIS A 213 13.26 6.74 -5.74
C HIS A 213 12.05 7.39 -5.02
N ALA A 214 11.81 8.70 -5.20
CA ALA A 214 10.81 9.44 -4.43
C ALA A 214 9.38 9.35 -4.99
N SER A 215 9.19 9.23 -6.31
CA SER A 215 7.84 9.20 -6.93
C SER A 215 7.11 7.90 -6.63
N LEU A 216 7.84 6.77 -6.61
CA LEU A 216 7.31 5.44 -6.27
C LEU A 216 6.73 5.36 -4.85
N ILE A 217 7.23 6.18 -3.91
CA ILE A 217 6.81 6.17 -2.50
C ILE A 217 5.58 7.06 -2.27
N THR A 218 5.32 8.02 -3.17
CA THR A 218 4.30 9.06 -2.98
C THR A 218 3.09 8.91 -3.91
N ALA A 219 3.30 8.61 -5.20
CA ALA A 219 2.23 8.50 -6.20
C ALA A 219 1.88 7.04 -6.57
N GLU A 220 2.86 6.14 -6.52
CA GLU A 220 2.77 4.76 -7.05
C GLU A 220 2.86 3.69 -5.94
N ARG A 221 2.20 3.97 -4.81
CA ARG A 221 2.31 3.12 -3.61
C ARG A 221 1.84 1.69 -3.84
N ASP A 222 0.83 1.47 -4.68
CA ASP A 222 0.27 0.14 -4.97
C ASP A 222 1.01 -0.63 -6.06
N THR A 223 2.04 -0.04 -6.67
CA THR A 223 2.89 -0.67 -7.70
C THR A 223 4.35 -0.77 -7.24
N TYR A 224 4.62 -0.42 -5.98
CA TYR A 224 5.96 -0.42 -5.40
C TYR A 224 6.58 -1.80 -5.33
N LEU A 225 5.76 -2.81 -5.03
CA LEU A 225 6.13 -4.23 -5.05
C LEU A 225 5.56 -4.89 -6.30
N TRP A 226 6.28 -5.87 -6.83
CA TRP A 226 5.75 -6.80 -7.82
C TRP A 226 5.52 -8.16 -7.16
N LEU A 227 4.47 -8.83 -7.63
CA LEU A 227 4.09 -10.20 -7.31
C LEU A 227 3.76 -10.87 -8.64
N ARG A 228 4.43 -11.98 -8.95
CA ARG A 228 4.25 -12.69 -10.23
C ARG A 228 4.33 -14.20 -10.04
N PRO A 229 3.75 -15.01 -10.93
CA PRO A 229 4.03 -16.44 -10.96
C PRO A 229 5.53 -16.69 -11.10
N ALA A 230 6.04 -17.70 -10.39
CA ALA A 230 7.42 -18.15 -10.61
C ALA A 230 7.55 -18.64 -12.07
N GLY A 231 8.71 -18.41 -12.70
CA GLY A 231 8.93 -18.65 -14.13
C GLY A 231 8.57 -20.07 -14.61
N ASP A 232 8.50 -21.03 -13.69
CA ASP A 232 8.15 -22.42 -13.97
C ASP A 232 6.63 -22.70 -14.01
N GLN A 233 5.78 -21.71 -13.72
CA GLN A 233 4.32 -21.83 -13.73
C GLN A 233 3.67 -21.34 -15.04
N VAL A 234 4.34 -21.52 -16.18
CA VAL A 234 3.65 -21.38 -17.47
C VAL A 234 2.67 -22.55 -17.59
N PRO A 235 1.35 -22.30 -17.73
CA PRO A 235 0.40 -23.39 -17.97
C PRO A 235 0.79 -24.05 -19.29
N SER A 236 1.19 -25.32 -19.21
CA SER A 236 1.43 -26.18 -20.37
C SER A 236 0.10 -26.57 -21.03
N GLY A 237 -0.67 -25.58 -21.51
CA GLY A 237 -1.99 -25.81 -22.07
C GLY A 237 -2.57 -24.56 -22.72
N GLY A 238 -2.36 -24.44 -24.03
CA GLY A 238 -2.97 -23.39 -24.86
C GLY A 238 -2.10 -23.01 -26.04
N SER A 239 -1.88 -23.95 -26.97
CA SER A 239 -1.47 -23.65 -28.34
C SER A 239 -2.45 -22.62 -28.92
N PHE A 240 -2.03 -21.37 -29.02
CA PHE A 240 -2.72 -20.38 -29.83
C PHE A 240 -2.37 -20.72 -31.29
N GLU A 241 -3.24 -21.49 -31.95
CA GLU A 241 -3.22 -21.60 -33.40
C GLU A 241 -3.38 -20.18 -33.98
N ARG A 242 -2.41 -19.79 -34.80
CA ARG A 242 -2.56 -18.79 -35.85
C ARG A 242 -2.02 -19.37 -37.13
#